data_AF-A0A669E6S6-F1
#
_entry.id   AF-A0A669E6S6-F1
#
_cell.length_a   1.000
_cell.length_b   1.000
_cell.length_c   1.000
_cell.angle_alpha   90.00
_cell.angle_beta   90.00
_cell.angle_gamma   90.00
#
_symmetry.space_group_name_H-M   'P 1'
#
loop_
_entity.id
_entity.type
_entity.pdbx_description
1 polymer ?
#
loop_
_entity_poly.entity_id
_entity_poly.type
_entity_poly.pdbx_seq_one_letter_code
_entity_poly.pdbx_strand_id
1 'polypeptide(L)'
;MTSPLRLRIILGEDDARKLILPAGTPVSIEDLCHTVKTSFGLQQDIRLQYQDEDFGNEFMNMSDVSEVKDKGTLKVIFLQSPQEENVRTSQSQATESVSISSADTDDTEPISSSGSSPSSRHWVWPSVFTVPQFSYEAEFELEKANTACANGGTLLNPSPKLKSQILERLAEEIYKFKAYPTDSDLTDVAEALVKKHPCLREQGSFNGCYGWKISLKYKMANLRTKLRGLGCTEVTINSIKNKSGDNRQAAFNVKKPKRAEVNYCPQHPKGQTSESLEQERVAILSELTKRNNDSVVSAKMEKTFSYRRQEVLQGQPMVADFKSRWPALFTAREASVVKMHLDVACNLCFVVQN
;
A
#
# COMPACT_ATOMS: atom_id res chain seq x y z
N MET A 1 -34.93 3.55 -41.20
CA MET A 1 -35.14 4.23 -39.92
C MET A 1 -34.17 3.63 -38.93
N THR A 2 -33.18 4.39 -38.49
CA THR A 2 -32.16 3.90 -37.54
C THR A 2 -32.81 3.73 -36.16
N SER A 3 -32.63 2.55 -35.56
CA SER A 3 -33.15 2.27 -34.22
C SER A 3 -32.41 3.11 -33.17
N PRO A 4 -33.09 3.66 -32.15
CA PRO A 4 -32.45 4.46 -31.11
C PRO A 4 -31.45 3.60 -30.34
N LEU A 5 -30.21 4.07 -30.23
CA LEU A 5 -29.14 3.37 -29.53
C LEU A 5 -29.16 3.75 -28.06
N ARG A 6 -29.27 2.77 -27.16
CA ARG A 6 -29.28 2.98 -25.71
C ARG A 6 -27.95 2.54 -25.14
N LEU A 7 -27.26 3.41 -24.43
CA LEU A 7 -25.94 3.13 -23.88
C LEU A 7 -25.92 3.36 -22.38
N ARG A 8 -25.16 2.55 -21.66
CA ARG A 8 -24.79 2.81 -20.28
C ARG A 8 -23.42 3.49 -20.27
N ILE A 9 -23.34 4.71 -19.76
CA ILE A 9 -22.12 5.52 -19.72
C ILE A 9 -21.60 5.55 -18.29
N ILE A 10 -20.37 5.09 -18.07
CA ILE A 10 -19.67 5.13 -16.78
C ILE A 10 -18.76 6.36 -16.76
N LEU A 11 -19.02 7.29 -15.84
CA LEU A 11 -18.28 8.55 -15.67
C LEU A 11 -17.25 8.47 -14.52
N GLY A 12 -17.32 7.45 -13.66
CA GLY A 12 -16.43 7.23 -12.52
C GLY A 12 -16.71 5.90 -11.83
N GLU A 13 -16.09 5.63 -10.67
CA GLU A 13 -16.23 4.35 -9.96
C GLU A 13 -17.68 4.05 -9.53
N ASP A 14 -18.45 5.08 -9.17
CA ASP A 14 -19.84 4.95 -8.70
C ASP A 14 -20.87 5.75 -9.53
N ASP A 15 -20.50 6.32 -10.69
CA ASP A 15 -21.42 7.08 -11.54
C ASP A 15 -21.62 6.40 -12.90
N ALA A 16 -22.81 5.81 -13.10
CA ALA A 16 -23.23 5.23 -14.37
C ALA A 16 -24.62 5.74 -14.77
N ARG A 17 -24.73 6.32 -15.98
CA ARG A 17 -25.95 6.94 -16.47
C ARG A 17 -26.35 6.40 -17.84
N LYS A 18 -27.63 6.56 -18.17
CA LYS A 18 -28.17 6.11 -19.46
C LYS A 18 -28.08 7.24 -20.49
N LEU A 19 -27.50 6.97 -21.65
CA LEU A 19 -27.53 7.83 -22.83
C LEU A 19 -28.43 7.19 -23.90
N ILE A 20 -29.24 8.01 -24.57
CA ILE A 20 -30.07 7.56 -25.68
C ILE A 20 -29.71 8.41 -26.89
N LEU A 21 -29.20 7.77 -27.95
CA LEU A 21 -28.93 8.42 -29.23
C LEU A 21 -30.13 8.20 -30.15
N PRO A 22 -30.98 9.22 -30.36
CA PRO A 22 -32.18 9.08 -31.16
C PRO A 22 -31.88 8.85 -32.65
N ALA A 23 -30.70 9.30 -33.12
CA ALA A 23 -30.25 9.13 -34.50
C ALA A 23 -29.67 7.73 -34.80
N GLY A 24 -29.43 6.89 -33.78
CA GLY A 24 -28.81 5.57 -33.90
C GLY A 24 -27.29 5.59 -33.70
N THR A 25 -26.58 4.68 -34.38
CA THR A 25 -25.11 4.58 -34.33
C THR A 25 -24.47 5.89 -34.76
N PRO A 26 -23.53 6.44 -33.98
CA PRO A 26 -22.82 7.68 -34.33
C PRO A 26 -22.00 7.50 -35.61
N VAL A 27 -21.78 8.59 -36.36
CA VAL A 27 -21.08 8.59 -37.66
C VAL A 27 -19.56 8.53 -37.47
N SER A 28 -19.06 9.10 -36.37
CA SER A 28 -17.64 9.09 -36.00
C SER A 28 -17.46 8.98 -34.49
N ILE A 29 -16.26 8.60 -34.04
CA ILE A 29 -15.93 8.54 -32.61
C ILE A 29 -15.94 9.95 -32.01
N GLU A 30 -15.49 10.94 -32.78
CA GLU A 30 -15.51 12.35 -32.40
C GLU A 30 -16.94 12.84 -32.14
N ASP A 31 -17.90 12.49 -33.00
CA ASP A 31 -19.32 12.82 -32.82
C ASP A 31 -19.91 12.15 -31.56
N LEU A 32 -19.51 10.90 -31.28
CA LEU A 32 -19.92 10.19 -30.07
C LEU A 32 -19.33 10.86 -28.82
N CYS A 33 -18.04 11.17 -28.82
CA CYS A 33 -17.36 11.89 -27.75
C CYS A 33 -18.03 13.25 -27.50
N HIS A 34 -18.30 14.02 -28.55
CA HIS A 34 -19.00 15.30 -28.45
C HIS A 34 -20.39 15.11 -27.82
N THR A 35 -21.16 14.13 -28.28
CA THR A 35 -22.51 13.85 -27.76
C THR A 35 -22.48 13.47 -26.28
N VAL A 36 -21.50 12.66 -25.85
CA VAL A 36 -21.29 12.32 -24.44
C VAL A 36 -20.91 13.57 -23.63
N LYS A 37 -19.99 14.39 -24.11
CA LYS A 37 -19.60 15.64 -23.43
C LYS A 37 -20.79 16.57 -23.24
N THR A 38 -21.57 16.82 -24.29
CA THR A 38 -22.76 17.70 -24.23
C THR A 38 -23.84 17.14 -23.32
N SER A 39 -24.11 15.82 -23.37
CA SER A 39 -25.18 15.19 -22.59
C SER A 39 -24.89 15.17 -21.09
N PHE A 40 -23.62 15.10 -20.69
CA PHE A 40 -23.20 15.02 -19.29
C PHE A 40 -22.47 16.26 -18.77
N GLY A 41 -22.37 17.32 -19.58
CA GLY A 41 -21.76 18.60 -19.18
C GLY A 41 -20.25 18.52 -18.93
N LEU A 42 -19.53 17.67 -19.68
CA LEU A 42 -18.10 17.45 -19.49
C LEU A 42 -17.29 18.55 -20.21
N GLN A 43 -16.44 19.26 -19.47
CA GLN A 43 -15.57 20.32 -20.02
C GLN A 43 -14.20 19.81 -20.46
N GLN A 44 -13.77 18.66 -19.97
CA GLN A 44 -12.45 18.08 -20.25
C GLN A 44 -12.48 17.24 -21.54
N ASP A 45 -11.30 17.01 -22.11
CA ASP A 45 -11.15 16.02 -23.17
C ASP A 45 -11.34 14.60 -22.63
N ILE A 46 -12.06 13.80 -23.42
CA ILE A 46 -12.45 12.46 -23.02
C ILE A 46 -12.06 11.47 -24.10
N ARG A 47 -11.72 10.26 -23.66
CA ARG A 47 -11.63 9.06 -24.49
C ARG A 47 -12.70 8.07 -24.03
N LEU A 48 -13.27 7.33 -24.97
CA LEU A 48 -14.28 6.30 -24.69
C LEU A 48 -13.67 4.90 -24.79
N GLN A 49 -14.05 4.04 -23.86
CA GLN A 49 -13.79 2.61 -23.90
C GLN A 49 -15.12 1.85 -23.96
N TYR A 50 -15.20 0.76 -24.72
CA TYR A 50 -16.36 -0.13 -24.73
C TYR A 50 -16.08 -1.39 -23.93
N GLN A 51 -17.15 -1.99 -23.41
CA GLN A 51 -17.07 -3.28 -22.73
C GLN A 51 -17.07 -4.40 -23.76
N ASP A 52 -16.00 -5.19 -23.80
CA ASP A 52 -15.82 -6.28 -24.76
C ASP A 52 -16.18 -7.64 -24.13
N GLU A 53 -17.18 -8.32 -24.70
CA GLU A 53 -17.65 -9.62 -24.22
C GLU A 53 -16.64 -10.75 -24.50
N ASP A 54 -15.83 -10.64 -25.55
CA ASP A 54 -14.85 -11.66 -25.95
C ASP A 54 -13.62 -11.67 -25.02
N PHE A 55 -13.35 -10.55 -24.34
CA PHE A 55 -12.25 -10.38 -23.37
C PHE A 55 -12.74 -10.37 -21.92
N GLY A 56 -13.79 -11.14 -21.61
CA GLY A 56 -14.25 -11.30 -20.23
C GLY A 56 -14.91 -10.06 -19.62
N ASN A 57 -15.54 -9.22 -20.46
CA ASN A 57 -16.19 -7.97 -20.08
C ASN A 57 -15.24 -6.86 -19.61
N GLU A 58 -13.97 -6.91 -20.03
CA GLU A 58 -12.99 -5.83 -19.83
C GLU A 58 -13.27 -4.62 -20.74
N PHE A 59 -12.73 -3.46 -20.37
CA PHE A 59 -12.91 -2.21 -21.10
C PHE A 59 -11.76 -1.97 -22.09
N MET A 60 -12.08 -1.91 -23.37
CA MET A 60 -11.12 -1.71 -24.46
C MET A 60 -11.27 -0.33 -25.09
N ASN A 61 -10.16 0.23 -25.60
CA ASN A 61 -10.21 1.51 -26.30
C ASN A 61 -11.00 1.37 -27.60
N MET A 62 -11.94 2.29 -27.83
CA MET A 62 -12.73 2.30 -29.04
C MET A 62 -11.89 2.78 -30.22
N SER A 63 -11.84 1.97 -31.27
CA SER A 63 -11.15 2.31 -32.53
C SER A 63 -12.14 2.48 -33.68
N ASP A 64 -13.38 1.95 -33.54
CA ASP A 64 -14.46 2.12 -34.51
C ASP A 64 -15.82 2.24 -33.80
N VAL A 65 -16.74 3.04 -34.35
CA VAL A 65 -18.12 3.19 -33.84
C VAL A 65 -18.97 1.92 -34.02
N SER A 66 -18.55 1.02 -34.91
CA SER A 66 -19.18 -0.28 -35.14
C SER A 66 -19.09 -1.23 -33.94
N GLU A 67 -18.17 -0.95 -33.01
CA GLU A 67 -17.99 -1.69 -31.75
C GLU A 67 -19.12 -1.36 -30.74
N VAL A 68 -19.89 -0.29 -30.99
CA VAL A 68 -20.96 0.18 -30.10
C VAL A 68 -22.28 -0.51 -30.43
N LYS A 69 -22.67 -1.47 -29.57
CA LYS A 69 -23.94 -2.19 -29.66
C LYS A 69 -25.05 -1.53 -28.82
N ASP A 70 -26.31 -1.76 -29.20
CA ASP A 70 -27.46 -1.34 -28.37
C ASP A 70 -27.39 -2.04 -27.01
N LYS A 71 -27.63 -1.27 -25.94
CA LYS A 71 -27.46 -1.65 -24.53
C LYS A 71 -26.00 -1.93 -24.12
N GLY A 72 -25.03 -1.53 -24.93
CA GLY A 72 -23.61 -1.59 -24.59
C GLY A 72 -23.23 -0.63 -23.45
N THR A 73 -22.12 -0.95 -22.79
CA THR A 73 -21.53 -0.11 -21.74
C THR A 73 -20.30 0.59 -22.28
N LEU A 74 -20.25 1.91 -22.13
CA LEU A 74 -19.08 2.73 -22.41
C LEU A 74 -18.51 3.34 -21.13
N LYS A 75 -17.18 3.38 -21.00
CA LYS A 75 -16.47 4.04 -19.91
C LYS A 75 -15.77 5.28 -20.43
N VAL A 76 -15.98 6.40 -19.74
CA VAL A 76 -15.35 7.68 -20.05
C VAL A 76 -14.03 7.79 -19.29
N ILE A 77 -12.96 8.07 -20.03
CA ILE A 77 -11.62 8.33 -19.49
C ILE A 77 -11.28 9.80 -19.75
N PHE A 78 -11.03 10.56 -18.69
CA PHE A 78 -10.63 11.96 -18.80
C PHE A 78 -9.16 12.06 -19.21
N LEU A 79 -8.88 12.80 -20.27
CA LEU A 79 -7.53 13.09 -20.75
C LEU A 79 -7.06 14.39 -20.10
N GLN A 80 -5.90 14.38 -19.46
CA GLN A 80 -5.30 15.60 -18.91
C GLN A 80 -4.68 16.43 -20.03
N SER A 81 -5.21 17.64 -20.26
CA SER A 81 -4.55 18.66 -21.09
C SER A 81 -3.39 19.30 -20.31
N PRO A 82 -2.20 19.50 -20.91
CA PRO A 82 -1.08 20.13 -20.23
C PRO A 82 -1.22 21.66 -20.22
N GLN A 83 -2.06 22.23 -19.34
CA GLN A 83 -1.87 23.60 -18.81
C GLN A 83 -2.81 23.96 -17.65
N GLU A 84 -2.22 24.66 -16.69
CA GLU A 84 -2.79 25.47 -15.60
C GLU A 84 -3.21 24.77 -14.29
N GLU A 85 -2.53 25.21 -13.23
CA GLU A 85 -2.73 24.88 -11.82
C GLU A 85 -4.17 25.21 -11.37
N ASN A 86 -4.97 24.19 -11.05
CA ASN A 86 -5.86 24.28 -9.89
C ASN A 86 -6.36 22.89 -9.46
N VAL A 87 -6.12 22.58 -8.19
CA VAL A 87 -6.96 21.81 -7.26
C VAL A 87 -7.76 20.61 -7.82
N ARG A 88 -7.39 19.45 -7.26
CA ARG A 88 -8.11 18.15 -7.15
C ARG A 88 -7.80 17.08 -8.18
N THR A 89 -7.09 16.08 -7.64
CA THR A 89 -7.37 14.65 -7.77
C THR A 89 -7.47 14.12 -9.19
N SER A 90 -6.37 13.53 -9.65
CA SER A 90 -6.40 12.57 -10.73
C SER A 90 -5.47 11.43 -10.37
N GLN A 91 -6.08 10.27 -10.14
CA GLN A 91 -5.45 8.99 -10.43
C GLN A 91 -5.50 8.80 -11.95
N SER A 92 -4.37 8.44 -12.54
CA SER A 92 -4.35 7.56 -13.71
C SER A 92 -2.94 7.03 -13.94
N GLN A 93 -2.83 5.71 -13.90
CA GLN A 93 -1.71 4.93 -14.42
C GLN A 93 -1.57 5.10 -15.93
N ALA A 94 -0.32 4.97 -16.38
CA ALA A 94 0.09 4.93 -17.77
C ALA A 94 0.06 3.49 -18.33
N THR A 95 -0.15 3.41 -19.64
CA THR A 95 -0.05 2.24 -20.51
C THR A 95 1.39 1.90 -20.88
N GLU A 96 1.71 0.61 -20.93
CA GLU A 96 2.99 0.03 -21.41
C GLU A 96 3.00 -0.24 -22.93
N SER A 97 4.21 -0.19 -23.53
CA SER A 97 4.83 -1.21 -24.41
C SER A 97 6.25 -0.70 -24.76
N VAL A 98 7.35 -1.46 -24.92
CA VAL A 98 7.59 -2.84 -25.39
C VAL A 98 8.85 -3.41 -24.71
N SER A 99 8.94 -4.74 -24.70
CA SER A 99 9.75 -5.68 -23.91
C SER A 99 11.28 -5.69 -24.07
N ILE A 100 11.97 -6.08 -22.98
CA ILE A 100 13.06 -7.08 -22.98
C ILE A 100 13.04 -7.87 -21.66
N SER A 101 13.22 -9.19 -21.77
CA SER A 101 13.05 -10.24 -20.75
C SER A 101 13.83 -10.07 -19.43
N SER A 102 13.18 -10.33 -18.28
CA SER A 102 13.60 -11.39 -17.33
C SER A 102 12.71 -11.47 -16.07
N ALA A 103 12.20 -12.68 -15.82
CA ALA A 103 11.74 -13.29 -14.56
C ALA A 103 10.76 -12.53 -13.63
N ASP A 104 9.48 -12.92 -13.74
CA ASP A 104 8.43 -13.05 -12.71
C ASP A 104 8.55 -12.25 -11.40
N THR A 105 7.73 -11.20 -11.29
CA THR A 105 7.14 -10.77 -10.01
C THR A 105 5.68 -10.37 -10.24
N ASP A 106 4.83 -11.01 -9.45
CA ASP A 106 3.37 -10.97 -9.50
C ASP A 106 2.90 -9.91 -8.49
N ASP A 107 2.62 -8.69 -8.96
CA ASP A 107 2.17 -7.56 -8.14
C ASP A 107 0.64 -7.44 -8.17
N THR A 108 0.01 -7.48 -7.00
CA THR A 108 -1.40 -7.17 -6.81
C THR A 108 -1.49 -5.90 -5.96
N GLU A 109 -2.03 -4.83 -6.55
CA GLU A 109 -2.28 -3.53 -5.91
C GLU A 109 -3.27 -3.67 -4.72
N PRO A 110 -2.96 -3.17 -3.51
CA PRO A 110 -3.93 -3.12 -2.42
C PRO A 110 -4.76 -1.83 -2.45
N ILE A 111 -6.07 -1.99 -2.37
CA ILE A 111 -7.07 -0.92 -2.27
C ILE A 111 -6.88 -0.14 -0.95
N SER A 112 -6.70 1.17 -1.07
CA SER A 112 -6.60 2.09 0.08
C SER A 112 -7.94 2.20 0.82
N SER A 113 -7.95 1.92 2.13
CA SER A 113 -9.07 2.26 3.01
C SER A 113 -8.63 3.29 4.06
N SER A 114 -9.29 4.44 4.04
CA SER A 114 -9.16 5.51 5.05
C SER A 114 -10.07 5.19 6.24
N GLY A 115 -9.50 4.99 7.43
CA GLY A 115 -10.25 4.77 8.67
C GLY A 115 -9.39 5.06 9.90
N SER A 116 -9.77 6.07 10.68
CA SER A 116 -9.06 6.57 11.85
C SER A 116 -9.39 5.77 13.12
N SER A 117 -8.42 5.12 13.79
CA SER A 117 -8.42 4.78 15.25
C SER A 117 -7.19 3.94 15.71
N PRO A 118 -6.83 3.93 17.03
CA PRO A 118 -5.46 4.00 17.56
C PRO A 118 -4.66 2.66 17.71
N SER A 119 -4.36 1.92 16.63
CA SER A 119 -3.39 0.80 16.64
C SER A 119 -1.95 1.22 16.29
N SER A 120 -0.97 0.77 17.08
CA SER A 120 0.43 1.23 17.15
C SER A 120 1.33 1.07 15.89
N ARG A 121 0.75 0.80 14.71
CA ARG A 121 1.34 1.14 13.41
C ARG A 121 0.28 1.86 12.57
N HIS A 122 0.08 3.14 12.88
CA HIS A 122 -0.92 4.03 12.27
C HIS A 122 -0.70 4.41 10.82
N TRP A 123 0.49 4.16 10.31
CA TRP A 123 0.94 4.88 9.16
C TRP A 123 0.93 3.93 7.96
N VAL A 124 -0.17 4.00 7.21
CA VAL A 124 -0.18 3.62 5.81
C VAL A 124 0.98 4.34 5.14
N TRP A 125 1.68 3.67 4.22
CA TRP A 125 2.75 4.30 3.48
C TRP A 125 2.20 5.59 2.85
N PRO A 126 2.83 6.75 3.10
CA PRO A 126 2.25 8.02 2.69
C PRO A 126 2.31 8.13 1.17
N SER A 127 1.28 8.72 0.55
CA SER A 127 1.32 9.03 -0.89
C SER A 127 2.45 9.98 -1.25
N VAL A 128 2.89 10.81 -0.29
CA VAL A 128 4.08 11.64 -0.39
C VAL A 128 4.89 11.51 0.89
N PHE A 129 6.09 10.93 0.79
CA PHE A 129 6.99 10.84 1.93
C PHE A 129 7.52 12.23 2.34
N THR A 130 7.33 12.59 3.60
CA THR A 130 7.85 13.85 4.15
C THR A 130 9.20 13.60 4.82
N VAL A 131 10.24 14.25 4.32
CA VAL A 131 11.60 14.11 4.87
C VAL A 131 11.65 14.73 6.27
N PRO A 132 12.03 13.97 7.31
CA PRO A 132 12.09 14.46 8.69
C PRO A 132 13.12 15.59 8.83
N GLN A 133 13.04 16.33 9.92
CA GLN A 133 14.08 17.29 10.27
C GLN A 133 15.33 16.54 10.72
N PHE A 134 16.50 16.98 10.26
CA PHE A 134 17.80 16.45 10.66
C PHE A 134 18.32 17.14 11.93
N SER A 135 19.57 16.85 12.31
CA SER A 135 20.24 17.60 13.39
C SER A 135 20.46 19.05 12.95
N TYR A 136 20.59 19.97 13.91
CA TYR A 136 20.85 21.39 13.60
C TYR A 136 22.11 21.56 12.72
N GLU A 137 23.18 20.82 13.04
CA GLU A 137 24.43 20.82 12.25
C GLU A 137 24.17 20.38 10.80
N ALA A 138 23.44 19.28 10.60
CA ALA A 138 23.14 18.75 9.28
C ALA A 138 22.22 19.67 8.47
N GLU A 139 21.17 20.23 9.09
CA GLU A 139 20.26 21.17 8.40
C GLU A 139 21.01 22.43 7.95
N PHE A 140 21.87 22.98 8.81
CA PHE A 140 22.67 24.16 8.47
C PHE A 140 23.63 23.89 7.30
N GLU A 141 24.29 22.72 7.30
CA GLU A 141 25.18 22.31 6.20
C GLU A 141 24.41 22.09 4.89
N LEU A 142 23.22 21.47 4.96
CA LEU A 142 22.34 21.25 3.82
C LEU A 142 21.74 22.54 3.27
N GLU A 143 21.37 23.50 4.11
CA GLU A 143 20.85 24.81 3.69
C GLU A 143 21.92 25.61 2.94
N LYS A 144 23.14 25.66 3.49
CA LYS A 144 24.28 26.29 2.82
C LYS A 144 24.60 25.63 1.47
N ALA A 145 24.52 24.30 1.40
CA ALA A 145 24.74 23.58 0.16
C ALA A 145 23.60 23.78 -0.86
N ASN A 146 22.35 23.81 -0.42
CA ASN A 146 21.19 24.06 -1.26
C ASN A 146 21.24 25.46 -1.87
N THR A 147 21.64 26.49 -1.12
CA THR A 147 21.81 27.85 -1.66
C THR A 147 22.91 27.91 -2.71
N ALA A 148 24.04 27.24 -2.49
CA ALA A 148 25.10 27.12 -3.51
C ALA A 148 24.63 26.35 -4.76
N CYS A 149 23.83 25.29 -4.57
CA CYS A 149 23.24 24.53 -5.66
C CYS A 149 22.23 25.36 -6.48
N ALA A 150 21.41 26.19 -5.82
CA ALA A 150 20.45 27.07 -6.50
C ALA A 150 21.16 28.16 -7.32
N ASN A 151 22.27 28.69 -6.80
CA ASN A 151 22.99 29.80 -7.44
C ASN A 151 23.95 29.36 -8.55
N GLY A 152 24.57 28.18 -8.43
CA GLY A 152 25.65 27.75 -9.31
C GLY A 152 25.57 26.30 -9.80
N GLY A 153 24.51 25.56 -9.47
CA GLY A 153 24.38 24.14 -9.80
C GLY A 153 25.37 23.24 -9.05
N THR A 154 26.08 23.78 -8.06
CA THR A 154 27.07 23.04 -7.28
C THR A 154 26.40 21.98 -6.42
N LEU A 155 26.72 20.71 -6.70
CA LEU A 155 26.24 19.58 -5.93
C LEU A 155 27.15 19.34 -4.71
N LEU A 156 26.54 18.91 -3.61
CA LEU A 156 27.22 18.54 -2.39
C LEU A 156 27.60 17.06 -2.45
N ASN A 157 28.88 16.78 -2.24
CA ASN A 157 29.30 15.43 -1.84
C ASN A 157 29.31 15.37 -0.30
N PRO A 158 28.30 14.76 0.34
CA PRO A 158 28.18 14.79 1.79
C PRO A 158 29.33 14.02 2.45
N SER A 159 29.87 14.59 3.53
CA SER A 159 30.85 13.87 4.36
C SER A 159 30.27 12.55 4.87
N PRO A 160 31.10 11.51 5.16
CA PRO A 160 30.60 10.26 5.71
C PRO A 160 29.77 10.43 7.00
N LYS A 161 30.12 11.43 7.82
CA LYS A 161 29.38 11.81 9.03
C LYS A 161 27.98 12.33 8.68
N LEU A 162 27.88 13.33 7.81
CA LEU A 162 26.60 13.91 7.38
C LEU A 162 25.71 12.85 6.72
N LYS A 163 26.28 12.05 5.80
CA LYS A 163 25.57 10.98 5.12
C LYS A 163 25.00 9.96 6.11
N SER A 164 25.77 9.56 7.13
CA SER A 164 25.26 8.65 8.16
C SER A 164 24.11 9.25 8.97
N GLN A 165 24.20 10.53 9.37
CA GLN A 165 23.14 11.19 10.13
C GLN A 165 21.82 11.28 9.34
N ILE A 166 21.90 11.65 8.06
CA ILE A 166 20.74 11.69 7.15
C ILE A 166 20.10 10.30 7.07
N LEU A 167 20.90 9.27 6.78
CA LEU A 167 20.41 7.90 6.65
C LEU A 167 19.82 7.36 7.96
N GLU A 168 20.35 7.74 9.12
CA GLU A 168 19.79 7.35 10.44
C GLU A 168 18.40 7.90 10.65
N ARG A 169 18.24 9.22 10.47
CA ARG A 169 16.93 9.87 10.63
C ARG A 169 15.90 9.35 9.63
N LEU A 170 16.30 9.13 8.37
CA LEU A 170 15.41 8.54 7.38
C LEU A 170 15.02 7.10 7.73
N ALA A 171 15.97 6.28 8.18
CA ALA A 171 15.69 4.89 8.57
C ALA A 171 14.75 4.81 9.77
N GLU A 172 14.93 5.68 10.77
CA GLU A 172 14.02 5.81 11.91
C GLU A 172 12.59 6.19 11.47
N GLU A 173 12.49 7.13 10.53
CA GLU A 173 11.20 7.56 10.00
C GLU A 173 10.51 6.45 9.19
N ILE A 174 11.24 5.79 8.27
CA ILE A 174 10.74 4.65 7.49
C ILE A 174 10.24 3.53 8.40
N TYR A 175 10.97 3.23 9.49
CA TYR A 175 10.63 2.13 10.38
C TYR A 175 9.27 2.31 11.07
N LYS A 176 8.80 3.55 11.24
CA LYS A 176 7.44 3.84 11.76
C LYS A 176 6.34 3.27 10.87
N PHE A 177 6.59 3.19 9.56
CA PHE A 177 5.69 2.63 8.55
C PHE A 177 5.97 1.14 8.34
N LYS A 178 7.22 0.78 7.99
CA LYS A 178 7.60 -0.57 7.56
C LYS A 178 8.98 -0.95 8.11
N ALA A 179 9.05 -2.08 8.83
CA ALA A 179 10.35 -2.68 9.19
C ALA A 179 11.08 -3.28 7.98
N TYR A 180 10.33 -3.72 6.97
CA TYR A 180 10.82 -4.32 5.73
C TYR A 180 10.28 -3.51 4.54
N PRO A 181 10.82 -2.30 4.28
CA PRO A 181 10.41 -1.50 3.12
C PRO A 181 10.78 -2.21 1.82
N THR A 182 9.92 -2.06 0.82
CA THR A 182 10.11 -2.55 -0.55
C THR A 182 11.05 -1.63 -1.34
N ASP A 183 11.42 -2.04 -2.55
CA ASP A 183 12.28 -1.22 -3.41
C ASP A 183 11.58 0.07 -3.87
N SER A 184 10.25 0.06 -4.05
CA SER A 184 9.45 1.26 -4.36
C SER A 184 9.41 2.21 -3.17
N ASP A 185 9.12 1.71 -1.96
CA ASP A 185 9.15 2.51 -0.73
C ASP A 185 10.49 3.26 -0.58
N LEU A 186 11.61 2.57 -0.82
CA LEU A 186 12.94 3.18 -0.73
C LEU A 186 13.22 4.20 -1.85
N THR A 187 12.59 4.02 -3.01
CA THR A 187 12.67 4.97 -4.13
C THR A 187 11.95 6.27 -3.77
N ASP A 188 10.73 6.18 -3.23
CA ASP A 188 9.94 7.34 -2.79
C ASP A 188 10.71 8.19 -1.77
N VAL A 189 11.37 7.56 -0.80
CA VAL A 189 12.17 8.29 0.20
C VAL A 189 13.39 8.97 -0.41
N ALA A 190 14.07 8.29 -1.33
CA ALA A 190 15.24 8.84 -2.01
C ALA A 190 14.86 10.04 -2.90
N GLU A 191 13.73 9.96 -3.61
CA GLU A 191 13.20 11.05 -4.40
C GLU A 191 12.76 12.23 -3.53
N ALA A 192 12.04 11.97 -2.43
CA ALA A 192 11.64 13.00 -1.47
C ALA A 192 12.86 13.72 -0.87
N LEU A 193 13.94 12.99 -0.55
CA LEU A 193 15.20 13.54 -0.05
C LEU A 193 15.81 14.52 -1.05
N VAL A 194 16.00 14.10 -2.29
CA VAL A 194 16.62 14.93 -3.33
C VAL A 194 15.71 16.10 -3.73
N LYS A 195 14.39 15.92 -3.71
CA LYS A 195 13.42 16.99 -3.93
C LYS A 195 13.52 18.08 -2.86
N LYS A 196 13.65 17.70 -1.59
CA LYS A 196 13.82 18.65 -0.47
C LYS A 196 15.22 19.27 -0.45
N HIS A 197 16.24 18.50 -0.80
CA HIS A 197 17.64 18.93 -0.81
C HIS A 197 18.28 18.67 -2.18
N PRO A 198 18.05 19.55 -3.18
CA PRO A 198 18.60 19.39 -4.53
C PRO A 198 20.12 19.27 -4.57
N CYS A 199 20.82 19.83 -3.58
CA CYS A 199 22.29 19.70 -3.48
C CYS A 199 22.76 18.24 -3.32
N LEU A 200 21.90 17.32 -2.85
CA LEU A 200 22.25 15.91 -2.65
C LEU A 200 22.07 15.04 -3.90
N ARG A 201 21.67 15.62 -5.03
CA ARG A 201 21.47 14.88 -6.28
C ARG A 201 22.80 14.27 -6.76
N GLU A 202 22.80 12.97 -7.06
CA GLU A 202 23.99 12.27 -7.56
C GLU A 202 24.15 12.41 -9.08
N GLN A 203 25.36 12.78 -9.53
CA GLN A 203 25.67 12.84 -10.96
C GLN A 203 25.79 11.43 -11.56
N GLY A 204 25.28 11.24 -12.78
CA GLY A 204 25.36 9.96 -13.48
C GLY A 204 24.29 8.92 -13.11
N SER A 205 23.42 9.21 -12.14
CA SER A 205 22.22 8.41 -11.87
C SER A 205 21.04 8.91 -12.70
N PHE A 206 20.30 8.00 -13.35
CA PHE A 206 19.14 8.32 -14.21
C PHE A 206 18.11 9.25 -13.52
N ASN A 207 17.79 8.97 -12.26
CA ASN A 207 16.88 9.78 -11.44
C ASN A 207 17.59 10.66 -10.39
N GLY A 208 18.93 10.68 -10.37
CA GLY A 208 19.71 11.44 -9.39
C GLY A 208 19.61 11.00 -7.92
N CYS A 209 18.89 9.91 -7.60
CA CYS A 209 18.67 9.44 -6.22
C CYS A 209 18.98 7.95 -6.00
N TYR A 210 19.42 7.21 -7.02
CA TYR A 210 19.64 5.77 -6.95
C TYR A 210 20.63 5.34 -5.86
N GLY A 211 21.76 6.02 -5.69
CA GLY A 211 22.73 5.71 -4.64
C GLY A 211 22.21 5.99 -3.23
N TRP A 212 21.28 6.94 -3.07
CA TRP A 212 20.52 7.12 -1.83
C TRP A 212 19.60 5.94 -1.56
N LYS A 213 18.86 5.45 -2.56
CA LYS A 213 18.02 4.23 -2.45
C LYS A 213 18.85 3.04 -1.97
N ILE A 214 20.01 2.80 -2.59
CA ILE A 214 20.91 1.70 -2.22
C ILE A 214 21.46 1.90 -0.80
N SER A 215 21.87 3.13 -0.44
CA SER A 215 22.35 3.45 0.92
C SER A 215 21.27 3.20 1.97
N LEU A 216 20.01 3.56 1.69
CA LEU A 216 18.87 3.30 2.56
C LEU A 216 18.59 1.79 2.70
N LYS A 217 18.69 1.02 1.61
CA LYS A 217 18.54 -0.45 1.66
C LYS A 217 19.51 -1.08 2.65
N TYR A 218 20.79 -0.69 2.59
CA TYR A 218 21.79 -1.16 3.55
C TYR A 218 21.52 -0.62 4.97
N LYS A 219 21.12 0.64 5.10
CA LYS A 219 20.81 1.23 6.42
C LYS A 219 19.65 0.50 7.10
N MET A 220 18.59 0.17 6.38
CA MET A 220 17.45 -0.59 6.88
C MET A 220 17.81 -2.03 7.23
N ALA A 221 18.70 -2.69 6.48
CA ALA A 221 19.25 -3.98 6.87
C ALA A 221 20.03 -3.90 8.20
N ASN A 222 20.89 -2.89 8.34
CA ASN A 222 21.68 -2.68 9.56
C ASN A 222 20.80 -2.33 10.76
N LEU A 223 19.78 -1.48 10.58
CA LEU A 223 18.81 -1.14 11.62
C LEU A 223 18.07 -2.39 12.13
N ARG A 224 17.57 -3.23 11.22
CA ARG A 224 16.94 -4.51 11.60
C ARG A 224 17.88 -5.43 12.37
N THR A 225 19.16 -5.50 11.98
CA THR A 225 20.17 -6.29 12.71
C THR A 225 20.39 -5.76 14.12
N LYS A 226 20.48 -4.44 14.30
CA LYS A 226 20.59 -3.81 15.64
C LYS A 226 19.35 -4.09 16.50
N LEU A 227 18.16 -3.85 15.96
CA LEU A 227 16.89 -4.10 16.66
C LEU A 227 16.71 -5.57 17.04
N ARG A 228 17.20 -6.49 16.21
CA ARG A 228 17.24 -7.92 16.53
C ARG A 228 18.12 -8.21 17.74
N GLY A 229 19.29 -7.58 17.83
CA GLY A 229 20.18 -7.68 19.00
C GLY A 229 19.55 -7.15 20.29
N LEU A 230 18.63 -6.19 20.18
CA LEU A 230 17.85 -5.64 21.30
C LEU A 230 16.60 -6.45 21.64
N GLY A 231 16.33 -7.56 20.94
CA GLY A 231 15.16 -8.41 21.21
C GLY A 231 13.84 -7.93 20.60
N CYS A 232 13.87 -7.03 19.60
CA CYS A 232 12.64 -6.54 18.96
C CYS A 232 11.89 -7.67 18.22
N THR A 233 10.73 -8.05 18.74
CA THR A 233 9.90 -9.18 18.27
C THR A 233 9.65 -9.14 16.76
N GLU A 234 9.30 -7.98 16.22
CA GLU A 234 9.00 -7.80 14.80
C GLU A 234 10.11 -8.30 13.86
N VAL A 235 11.37 -8.07 14.21
CA VAL A 235 12.52 -8.45 13.37
C VAL A 235 13.13 -9.79 13.80
N THR A 236 12.92 -10.21 15.05
CA THR A 236 13.45 -11.47 15.60
C THR A 236 12.61 -12.69 15.22
N ILE A 237 11.30 -12.54 14.99
CA ILE A 237 10.42 -13.66 14.61
C ILE A 237 10.86 -14.28 13.28
N ASN A 238 11.34 -13.46 12.35
CA ASN A 238 11.88 -13.93 11.07
C ASN A 238 13.37 -14.36 11.16
N SER A 239 13.93 -14.51 12.37
CA SER A 239 15.30 -14.99 12.57
C SER A 239 15.42 -16.49 12.42
N ILE A 240 16.34 -16.95 11.57
CA ILE A 240 16.71 -18.38 11.46
C ILE A 240 17.13 -18.93 12.83
N LYS A 241 17.73 -18.11 13.70
CA LYS A 241 18.18 -18.51 15.06
C LYS A 241 17.04 -18.86 16.03
N ASN A 242 15.82 -18.38 15.77
CA ASN A 242 14.64 -18.65 16.61
C ASN A 242 13.78 -19.80 16.06
N LYS A 243 14.16 -20.40 14.92
CA LYS A 243 13.52 -21.63 14.42
C LYS A 243 13.97 -22.81 15.29
N SER A 244 13.03 -23.62 15.75
CA SER A 244 13.27 -24.82 16.58
C SER A 244 14.28 -25.77 15.92
N GLY A 245 14.95 -26.58 16.74
CA GLY A 245 16.21 -27.29 16.42
C GLY A 245 16.20 -28.16 15.15
N ASP A 246 15.05 -28.63 14.70
CA ASP A 246 14.92 -29.48 13.50
C ASP A 246 14.73 -28.68 12.18
N ASN A 247 14.46 -27.37 12.28
CA ASN A 247 14.15 -26.48 11.14
C ASN A 247 15.24 -25.41 10.89
N ARG A 248 16.49 -25.72 11.23
CA ARG A 248 17.66 -24.80 11.11
C ARG A 248 18.26 -24.74 9.70
N GLN A 249 17.47 -24.93 8.65
CA GLN A 249 17.93 -24.67 7.28
C GLN A 249 17.55 -23.25 6.88
N ALA A 250 18.44 -22.55 6.15
CA ALA A 250 18.20 -21.21 5.64
C ALA A 250 16.90 -21.11 4.80
N ALA A 251 16.40 -22.24 4.29
CA ALA A 251 15.23 -22.36 3.42
C ALA A 251 14.05 -23.14 4.03
N PHE A 252 14.11 -23.65 5.27
CA PHE A 252 12.96 -24.35 5.85
C PHE A 252 11.83 -23.34 6.09
N ASN A 253 10.70 -23.52 5.41
CA ASN A 253 9.56 -22.61 5.34
C ASN A 253 9.79 -21.27 4.61
N VAL A 254 10.85 -21.12 3.81
CA VAL A 254 10.87 -20.06 2.79
C VAL A 254 10.07 -20.56 1.58
N LYS A 255 8.75 -20.74 1.77
CA LYS A 255 7.86 -20.52 0.64
C LYS A 255 8.01 -19.02 0.35
N LYS A 256 8.25 -18.62 -0.90
CA LYS A 256 8.05 -17.21 -1.28
C LYS A 256 6.73 -16.78 -0.62
N PRO A 257 6.68 -15.66 0.12
CA PRO A 257 5.44 -15.26 0.78
C PRO A 257 4.35 -15.30 -0.29
N LYS A 258 3.46 -16.29 -0.19
CA LYS A 258 2.31 -16.33 -1.06
C LYS A 258 1.47 -15.13 -0.61
N ARG A 259 1.04 -14.33 -1.59
CA ARG A 259 0.30 -13.06 -1.45
C ARG A 259 -0.35 -12.87 -0.06
N ALA A 260 -0.11 -11.71 0.57
CA ALA A 260 -0.71 -11.25 1.84
C ALA A 260 -0.20 -11.86 3.19
N GLU A 261 0.97 -12.50 3.22
CA GLU A 261 1.69 -12.75 4.49
C GLU A 261 2.29 -11.45 5.05
N VAL A 262 1.51 -10.73 5.87
CA VAL A 262 1.99 -9.51 6.53
C VAL A 262 3.02 -9.88 7.60
N ASN A 263 4.30 -9.60 7.39
CA ASN A 263 5.39 -9.82 8.37
C ASN A 263 5.28 -8.98 9.67
N TYR A 264 4.15 -8.32 9.87
CA TYR A 264 3.90 -7.49 11.03
C TYR A 264 3.71 -8.34 12.28
N CYS A 265 4.57 -8.10 13.27
CA CYS A 265 4.37 -8.55 14.63
C CYS A 265 4.82 -7.46 15.60
N PRO A 266 3.89 -6.66 16.16
CA PRO A 266 4.26 -5.59 17.08
C PRO A 266 4.82 -6.13 18.41
N GLN A 267 5.51 -5.25 19.13
CA GLN A 267 5.86 -5.48 20.54
C GLN A 267 4.61 -5.40 21.41
N HIS A 268 4.67 -6.00 22.60
CA HIS A 268 3.61 -5.84 23.58
C HIS A 268 3.47 -4.37 24.01
N PRO A 269 2.26 -3.92 24.35
CA PRO A 269 2.06 -2.59 24.90
C PRO A 269 2.96 -2.36 26.12
N LYS A 270 3.38 -1.11 26.35
CA LYS A 270 4.28 -0.78 27.46
C LYS A 270 3.71 -1.28 28.80
N GLY A 271 4.53 -1.99 29.57
CA GLY A 271 4.14 -2.56 30.86
C GLY A 271 3.32 -3.85 30.79
N GLN A 272 3.04 -4.40 29.61
CA GLN A 272 2.37 -5.69 29.44
C GLN A 272 3.39 -6.81 29.27
N THR A 273 3.16 -7.93 29.95
CA THR A 273 3.91 -9.18 29.78
C THR A 273 3.03 -10.23 29.10
N SER A 274 3.62 -11.32 28.61
CA SER A 274 2.84 -12.45 28.05
C SER A 274 1.84 -13.01 29.07
N GLU A 275 2.21 -13.04 30.35
CA GLU A 275 1.33 -13.46 31.45
C GLU A 275 0.13 -12.51 31.63
N SER A 276 0.38 -11.20 31.61
CA SER A 276 -0.70 -10.20 31.71
C SER A 276 -1.65 -10.27 30.49
N LEU A 277 -1.11 -10.51 29.30
CA LEU A 277 -1.92 -10.65 28.09
C LEU A 277 -2.68 -11.98 28.04
N GLU A 278 -2.16 -13.05 28.65
CA GLU A 278 -2.89 -14.30 28.86
C GLU A 278 -4.05 -14.11 29.85
N GLN A 279 -3.89 -13.30 30.90
CA GLN A 279 -5.00 -12.91 31.79
C GLN A 279 -6.09 -12.14 31.03
N GLU A 280 -5.70 -11.21 30.15
CA GLU A 280 -6.65 -10.50 29.29
C GLU A 280 -7.36 -11.45 28.31
N ARG A 281 -6.67 -12.46 27.76
CA ARG A 281 -7.31 -13.51 26.95
C ARG A 281 -8.36 -14.27 27.74
N VAL A 282 -8.06 -14.70 28.97
CA VAL A 282 -9.04 -15.35 29.84
C VAL A 282 -10.22 -14.45 30.13
N ALA A 283 -9.98 -13.14 30.33
CA ALA A 283 -11.06 -12.16 30.49
C ALA A 283 -11.95 -12.06 29.24
N ILE A 284 -11.40 -12.17 28.02
CA ILE A 284 -12.22 -12.19 26.79
C ILE A 284 -13.22 -13.35 26.82
N LEU A 285 -12.81 -14.53 27.29
CA LEU A 285 -13.71 -15.69 27.39
C LEU A 285 -14.89 -15.43 28.33
N SER A 286 -14.67 -14.75 29.45
CA SER A 286 -15.75 -14.39 30.38
C SER A 286 -16.60 -13.22 29.88
N GLU A 287 -16.05 -12.30 29.09
CA GLU A 287 -16.83 -11.23 28.45
C GLU A 287 -17.75 -11.75 27.35
N LEU A 288 -17.35 -12.79 26.61
CA LEU A 288 -18.16 -13.42 25.57
C LEU A 288 -19.44 -14.08 26.08
N THR A 289 -19.50 -14.48 27.37
CA THR A 289 -20.69 -15.09 27.95
C THR A 289 -21.71 -14.05 28.44
N LYS A 290 -21.33 -12.78 28.50
CA LYS A 290 -22.16 -11.68 28.99
C LYS A 290 -22.94 -11.04 27.83
N ARG A 291 -24.15 -10.57 28.14
CA ARG A 291 -25.03 -9.93 27.16
C ARG A 291 -24.56 -8.48 26.92
N ASN A 292 -24.53 -8.05 25.66
CA ASN A 292 -24.19 -6.68 25.22
C ASN A 292 -22.75 -6.20 25.55
N ASN A 293 -21.76 -7.09 25.63
CA ASN A 293 -20.37 -6.74 25.96
C ASN A 293 -19.43 -6.62 24.75
N ASP A 294 -19.98 -6.50 23.55
CA ASP A 294 -19.23 -6.43 22.29
C ASP A 294 -18.10 -5.39 22.30
N SER A 295 -18.35 -4.17 22.80
CA SER A 295 -17.33 -3.11 22.83
C SER A 295 -16.16 -3.44 23.75
N VAL A 296 -16.43 -4.10 24.88
CA VAL A 296 -15.42 -4.54 25.84
C VAL A 296 -14.59 -5.68 25.24
N VAL A 297 -15.24 -6.61 24.55
CA VAL A 297 -14.57 -7.68 23.80
C VAL A 297 -13.65 -7.07 22.75
N SER A 298 -14.12 -6.13 21.92
CA SER A 298 -13.30 -5.48 20.89
C SER A 298 -12.08 -4.76 21.49
N ALA A 299 -12.25 -4.00 22.57
CA ALA A 299 -11.14 -3.32 23.23
C ALA A 299 -10.09 -4.30 23.80
N LYS A 300 -10.55 -5.40 24.41
CA LYS A 300 -9.64 -6.45 24.91
C LYS A 300 -8.98 -7.21 23.76
N MET A 301 -9.70 -7.43 22.66
CA MET A 301 -9.16 -8.01 21.45
C MET A 301 -8.06 -7.11 20.88
N GLU A 302 -8.27 -5.80 20.77
CA GLU A 302 -7.22 -4.87 20.34
C GLU A 302 -5.98 -4.93 21.25
N LYS A 303 -6.18 -4.89 22.58
CA LYS A 303 -5.09 -4.96 23.57
C LYS A 303 -4.24 -6.24 23.45
N THR A 304 -4.87 -7.36 23.12
CA THR A 304 -4.22 -8.68 23.01
C THR A 304 -3.69 -9.01 21.62
N PHE A 305 -3.78 -8.09 20.65
CA PHE A 305 -3.34 -8.33 19.27
C PHE A 305 -1.88 -8.79 19.16
N SER A 306 -0.95 -8.12 19.84
CA SER A 306 0.48 -8.48 19.81
C SER A 306 0.73 -9.91 20.30
N TYR A 307 0.03 -10.34 21.35
CA TYR A 307 0.14 -11.69 21.92
C TYR A 307 -0.43 -12.75 20.99
N ARG A 308 -1.64 -12.53 20.45
CA ARG A 308 -2.22 -13.40 19.41
C ARG A 308 -1.30 -13.58 18.22
N ARG A 309 -0.72 -12.48 17.72
CA ARG A 309 0.13 -12.51 16.52
C ARG A 309 1.40 -13.32 16.77
N GLN A 310 2.00 -13.21 17.94
CA GLN A 310 3.15 -14.03 18.33
C GLN A 310 2.78 -15.51 18.42
N GLU A 311 1.63 -15.86 19.00
CA GLU A 311 1.14 -17.24 19.09
C GLU A 311 1.00 -17.88 17.69
N VAL A 312 0.41 -17.17 16.74
CA VAL A 312 0.26 -17.64 15.34
C VAL A 312 1.61 -17.81 14.64
N LEU A 313 2.51 -16.84 14.77
CA LEU A 313 3.78 -16.84 14.04
C LEU A 313 4.81 -17.81 14.61
N GLN A 314 4.85 -17.97 15.94
CA GLN A 314 5.84 -18.80 16.63
C GLN A 314 5.33 -20.22 16.88
N GLY A 315 4.08 -20.35 17.34
CA GLY A 315 3.50 -21.63 17.72
C GLY A 315 2.93 -22.42 16.55
N GLN A 316 2.54 -21.74 15.46
CA GLN A 316 1.84 -22.34 14.31
C GLN A 316 0.75 -23.35 14.74
N PRO A 317 -0.16 -22.96 15.66
CA PRO A 317 -1.14 -23.88 16.23
C PRO A 317 -2.10 -24.41 15.16
N MET A 318 -2.68 -25.59 15.41
CA MET A 318 -3.80 -26.06 14.59
C MET A 318 -4.98 -25.09 14.69
N VAL A 319 -5.75 -25.00 13.61
CA VAL A 319 -6.94 -24.14 13.52
C VAL A 319 -7.90 -24.37 14.69
N ALA A 320 -8.17 -25.63 15.00
CA ALA A 320 -9.07 -26.02 16.08
C ALA A 320 -8.59 -25.50 17.44
N ASP A 321 -7.30 -25.65 17.72
CA ASP A 321 -6.68 -25.20 18.97
C ASP A 321 -6.69 -23.67 19.05
N PHE A 322 -6.34 -22.97 17.97
CA PHE A 322 -6.35 -21.52 17.92
C PHE A 322 -7.77 -20.95 18.09
N LYS A 323 -8.77 -21.57 17.46
CA LYS A 323 -10.19 -21.21 17.60
C LYS A 323 -10.69 -21.42 19.02
N SER A 324 -10.25 -22.50 19.68
CA SER A 324 -10.61 -22.75 21.09
C SER A 324 -10.03 -21.69 22.03
N ARG A 325 -8.81 -21.20 21.75
CA ARG A 325 -8.14 -20.18 22.57
C ARG A 325 -8.68 -18.76 22.31
N TRP A 326 -9.10 -18.48 21.07
CA TRP A 326 -9.56 -17.16 20.61
C TRP A 326 -10.92 -17.20 19.90
N PRO A 327 -12.00 -17.65 20.57
CA PRO A 327 -13.32 -17.79 19.95
C PRO A 327 -13.91 -16.46 19.48
N ALA A 328 -13.54 -15.34 20.12
CA ALA A 328 -13.97 -14.00 19.73
C ALA A 328 -13.68 -13.69 18.26
N LEU A 329 -12.52 -14.13 17.72
CA LEU A 329 -12.13 -13.89 16.32
C LEU A 329 -13.11 -14.46 15.30
N PHE A 330 -13.90 -15.46 15.69
CA PHE A 330 -14.84 -16.17 14.83
C PHE A 330 -16.27 -15.67 15.00
N THR A 331 -16.47 -14.58 15.73
CA THR A 331 -17.75 -13.86 15.78
C THR A 331 -17.86 -12.92 14.57
N ALA A 332 -19.06 -12.72 14.03
CA ALA A 332 -19.26 -11.91 12.83
C ALA A 332 -18.73 -10.46 12.96
N ARG A 333 -18.79 -9.89 14.17
CA ARG A 333 -18.31 -8.54 14.46
C ARG A 333 -16.78 -8.46 14.45
N GLU A 334 -16.09 -9.32 15.20
CA GLU A 334 -14.62 -9.32 15.23
C GLU A 334 -14.02 -9.75 13.90
N ALA A 335 -14.66 -10.69 13.18
CA ALA A 335 -14.24 -11.04 11.82
C ALA A 335 -14.29 -9.82 10.87
N SER A 336 -15.27 -8.94 11.04
CA SER A 336 -15.38 -7.68 10.28
C SER A 336 -14.31 -6.67 10.70
N VAL A 337 -14.00 -6.55 12.00
CA VAL A 337 -12.96 -5.66 12.53
C VAL A 337 -11.56 -6.09 12.09
N VAL A 338 -11.26 -7.39 12.11
CA VAL A 338 -9.98 -7.95 11.63
C VAL A 338 -9.83 -7.73 10.12
N LYS A 339 -10.93 -7.86 9.36
CA LYS A 339 -10.97 -7.56 7.92
C LYS A 339 -10.77 -6.07 7.62
N MET A 340 -11.16 -5.18 8.53
CA MET A 340 -10.95 -3.72 8.41
C MET A 340 -9.55 -3.26 8.86
N HIS A 341 -8.94 -3.92 9.84
CA HIS A 341 -7.62 -3.52 10.36
C HIS A 341 -6.46 -4.13 9.58
N LEU A 342 -6.71 -5.15 8.75
CA LEU A 342 -5.66 -5.79 7.98
C LEU A 342 -6.17 -6.27 6.61
N ASP A 343 -5.37 -6.00 5.58
CA ASP A 343 -5.10 -6.93 4.47
C ASP A 343 -4.43 -8.24 4.99
N VAL A 344 -4.94 -8.81 6.09
CA VAL A 344 -4.59 -10.13 6.65
C VAL A 344 -5.80 -11.02 6.51
N ALA A 345 -6.30 -11.09 5.28
CA ALA A 345 -7.06 -12.24 4.86
C ALA A 345 -6.16 -13.49 4.85
N CYS A 346 -4.85 -13.43 4.59
CA CYS A 346 -4.15 -14.68 4.26
C CYS A 346 -3.84 -15.64 5.42
N ASN A 347 -3.69 -15.20 6.68
CA ASN A 347 -3.52 -16.18 7.78
C ASN A 347 -4.84 -16.63 8.40
N LEU A 348 -5.96 -15.93 8.20
CA LEU A 348 -7.28 -16.45 8.57
C LEU A 348 -7.91 -17.25 7.42
N CYS A 349 -7.70 -16.87 6.15
CA CYS A 349 -8.17 -17.63 4.98
C CYS A 349 -7.46 -18.98 4.84
N PHE A 350 -6.17 -19.10 5.19
CA PHE A 350 -5.51 -20.41 5.21
C PHE A 350 -6.06 -21.34 6.31
N VAL A 351 -6.60 -20.75 7.36
CA VAL A 351 -7.21 -21.42 8.52
C VAL A 351 -8.70 -21.73 8.28
N VAL A 352 -9.36 -21.01 7.37
CA VAL A 352 -10.78 -21.23 7.03
C VAL A 352 -10.97 -22.17 5.82
N GLN A 353 -9.90 -22.49 5.07
CA GLN A 353 -9.96 -23.37 3.90
C GLN A 353 -9.30 -24.76 4.06
N ASN A 354 -8.88 -25.15 5.27
CA ASN A 354 -8.54 -26.56 5.57
C ASN A 354 -9.16 -27.04 6.87
#